data_AF-J9FLE3-F1
#
_entry.id   AF-J9FLE3-F1
#
_cell.length_a   1.000
_cell.length_b   1.000
_cell.length_c   1.000
_cell.angle_alpha   90.00
_cell.angle_beta   90.00
_cell.angle_gamma   90.00
#
_symmetry.space_group_name_H-M   'P 1'
#
loop_
_entity.id
_entity.type
_entity.pdbx_description
1 polymer ?
#
loop_
_entity_poly.entity_id
_entity_poly.type
_entity_poly.pdbx_seq_one_letter_code
_entity_poly.pdbx_strand_id
1 'polypeptide(L)'
;MERFTPKYGFHRKGEDEESRMCRRTIVRNACLAQCLVLRNISVRIRKRFPTMSTLVEAGFMTKKELEKFESFEIPYDKYWLPITWSVTHVLDARKSGKVINDLEMSKLVDELRVFKDCLQTLINYDWVPLPLVYPQVITISVYFYFIVCLFARQHFLPAVKNDLEFHFDTVLPVMTMVEFLFYVGWMKVAMNLLNSFGEDDDDLDCSFFIDKNLATGLYIVDIYRNVVPNLHSPTHDSFSASFEKS
;
A
#
# COMPACT_ATOMS: atom_id res chain seq x y z
N MET A 1 -7.44 -5.60 5.31
CA MET A 1 -7.30 -6.23 6.64
C MET A 1 -8.44 -5.91 7.60
N GLU A 2 -9.16 -4.79 7.46
CA GLU A 2 -10.29 -4.44 8.34
C GLU A 2 -11.59 -5.25 8.12
N ARG A 3 -11.66 -6.11 7.09
CA ARG A 3 -12.84 -6.94 6.79
C ARG A 3 -12.91 -8.28 7.55
N PHE A 4 -11.90 -8.60 8.37
CA PHE A 4 -11.79 -9.90 9.05
C PHE A 4 -12.65 -10.08 10.31
N THR A 5 -13.52 -9.12 10.66
CA THR A 5 -14.38 -9.23 11.86
C THR A 5 -15.68 -9.99 11.57
N PRO A 6 -15.91 -11.16 12.20
CA PRO A 6 -17.18 -11.87 12.08
C PRO A 6 -18.28 -11.11 12.81
N LYS A 7 -19.39 -10.84 12.12
CA LYS A 7 -20.66 -10.44 12.74
C LYS A 7 -21.43 -11.70 13.11
N TYR A 8 -21.94 -11.73 14.34
CA TYR A 8 -22.91 -12.66 14.95
C TYR A 8 -22.37 -13.86 15.76
N GLY A 9 -22.89 -13.97 17.00
CA GLY A 9 -23.19 -15.23 17.69
C GLY A 9 -22.14 -15.73 18.67
N PHE A 10 -22.35 -15.46 19.97
CA PHE A 10 -21.66 -16.12 21.08
C PHE A 10 -21.68 -17.65 20.93
N HIS A 11 -20.51 -18.29 20.87
CA HIS A 11 -20.24 -19.57 21.54
C HIS A 11 -18.72 -19.80 21.70
N ARG A 12 -18.39 -20.36 22.87
CA ARG A 12 -17.08 -20.66 23.46
C ARG A 12 -16.25 -21.70 22.66
N LYS A 13 -16.13 -21.56 21.33
CA LYS A 13 -15.30 -22.39 20.46
C LYS A 13 -14.16 -21.55 19.88
N GLY A 14 -12.91 -22.00 20.06
CA GLY A 14 -11.72 -21.35 19.48
C GLY A 14 -10.84 -20.57 20.46
N GLU A 15 -11.04 -20.69 21.79
CA GLU A 15 -10.10 -20.20 22.82
C GLU A 15 -8.90 -21.14 23.04
N ASP A 16 -8.93 -22.33 22.44
CA ASP A 16 -7.81 -23.24 22.42
C ASP A 16 -6.59 -22.57 21.76
N GLU A 17 -5.42 -22.79 22.35
CA GLU A 17 -4.14 -22.29 21.82
C GLU A 17 -3.95 -22.68 20.36
N GLU A 18 -4.44 -23.86 19.95
CA GLU A 18 -4.34 -24.31 18.57
C GLU A 18 -5.16 -23.43 17.60
N SER A 19 -6.40 -23.09 17.94
CA SER A 19 -7.22 -22.14 17.16
C SER A 19 -6.63 -20.74 17.16
N ARG A 20 -6.05 -20.29 18.29
CA ARG A 20 -5.34 -19.01 18.38
C ARG A 20 -4.14 -18.98 17.44
N MET A 21 -3.32 -20.03 17.45
CA MET A 21 -2.17 -20.19 16.57
C MET A 21 -2.58 -20.29 15.09
N CYS A 22 -3.68 -20.96 14.78
CA CYS A 22 -4.22 -21.02 13.42
C CYS A 22 -4.56 -19.62 12.89
N ARG A 23 -5.30 -18.80 13.66
CA ARG A 23 -5.66 -17.42 13.27
C ARG A 23 -4.43 -16.53 13.08
N ARG A 24 -3.48 -16.58 14.03
CA ARG A 24 -2.22 -15.81 13.95
C ARG A 24 -1.41 -16.22 12.72
N THR A 25 -1.39 -17.51 12.39
CA THR A 25 -0.69 -18.05 11.21
C THR A 25 -1.32 -17.57 9.91
N ILE A 26 -2.66 -17.57 9.80
CA ILE A 26 -3.37 -17.08 8.61
C ILE A 26 -3.03 -15.61 8.33
N VAL A 27 -3.09 -14.76 9.37
CA VAL A 27 -2.77 -13.33 9.24
C VAL A 27 -1.30 -13.12 8.90
N ARG A 28 -0.39 -13.81 9.59
CA ARG A 28 1.05 -13.70 9.33
C ARG A 28 1.39 -14.14 7.89
N ASN A 29 0.78 -15.22 7.41
CA ASN A 29 0.94 -15.69 6.03
C ASN A 29 0.43 -14.67 5.00
N ALA A 30 -0.69 -13.98 5.29
CA ALA A 30 -1.17 -12.89 4.43
C ALA A 30 -0.19 -11.71 4.42
N CYS A 31 0.37 -11.32 5.58
CA CYS A 31 1.39 -10.29 5.67
C CYS A 31 2.69 -10.70 4.96
N LEU A 32 3.07 -11.97 5.06
CA LEU A 32 4.23 -12.53 4.39
C LEU A 32 4.07 -12.47 2.87
N ALA A 33 2.91 -12.86 2.34
CA ALA A 33 2.62 -12.73 0.91
C ALA A 33 2.73 -11.27 0.44
N GLN A 34 2.16 -10.32 1.19
CA GLN A 34 2.30 -8.90 0.91
C GLN A 34 3.76 -8.45 0.93
N CYS A 35 4.54 -8.87 1.93
CA CYS A 35 5.95 -8.53 2.04
C CYS A 35 6.78 -9.09 0.87
N LEU A 36 6.50 -10.31 0.43
CA LEU A 36 7.16 -10.92 -0.73
C LEU A 36 6.89 -10.12 -2.02
N VAL A 37 5.65 -9.70 -2.24
CA VAL A 37 5.28 -8.85 -3.39
C VAL A 37 5.95 -7.49 -3.30
N LEU A 38 5.85 -6.81 -2.16
CA LEU A 38 6.44 -5.48 -1.98
C LEU A 38 7.97 -5.48 -2.06
N ARG A 39 8.63 -6.58 -1.68
CA ARG A 39 10.08 -6.76 -1.87
C ARG A 39 10.48 -6.78 -3.34
N ASN A 40 9.63 -7.30 -4.21
CA ASN A 40 9.88 -7.36 -5.65
C ASN A 40 9.61 -6.02 -6.33
N ILE A 41 8.71 -5.19 -5.79
CA ILE A 41 8.29 -3.93 -6.43
C ILE A 41 9.02 -2.72 -5.84
N SER A 42 9.08 -2.61 -4.51
CA SER A 42 9.70 -1.47 -3.82
C SER A 42 11.18 -1.69 -3.53
N VAL A 43 12.01 -0.75 -3.98
CA VAL A 43 13.46 -0.75 -3.72
C VAL A 43 13.75 -0.65 -2.21
N ARG A 44 12.99 0.19 -1.49
CA ARG A 44 13.11 0.38 -0.04
C ARG A 44 12.89 -0.92 0.73
N ILE A 45 11.85 -1.68 0.38
CA ILE A 45 11.57 -2.98 1.00
C ILE A 45 12.62 -4.02 0.62
N ARG A 46 13.10 -4.01 -0.62
CA ARG A 46 14.17 -4.90 -1.07
C ARG A 46 15.47 -4.70 -0.29
N LYS A 47 15.82 -3.44 0.01
CA LYS A 47 16.97 -3.11 0.87
C LYS A 47 16.76 -3.54 2.32
N ARG A 48 15.54 -3.40 2.84
CA ARG A 48 15.18 -3.83 4.20
C ARG A 48 15.22 -5.36 4.37
N PHE A 49 14.74 -6.10 3.36
CA PHE A 49 14.66 -7.56 3.38
C PHE A 49 15.39 -8.17 2.18
N PRO A 50 16.74 -8.15 2.15
CA PRO A 50 17.51 -8.60 0.99
C PRO A 50 17.44 -10.11 0.80
N THR A 51 17.27 -10.91 1.85
CA THR A 51 17.27 -12.38 1.80
C THR A 51 16.03 -12.95 2.48
N MET A 52 15.68 -14.20 2.16
CA MET A 52 14.58 -14.89 2.85
C MET A 52 14.88 -15.10 4.35
N SER A 53 16.15 -15.21 4.74
CA SER A 53 16.54 -15.29 6.16
C SER A 53 16.16 -14.02 6.94
N THR A 54 16.29 -12.83 6.33
CA THR A 54 15.88 -11.57 6.98
C THR A 54 14.37 -11.51 7.24
N LEU A 55 13.54 -12.17 6.40
CA LEU A 55 12.10 -12.29 6.65
C LEU A 55 11.80 -13.22 7.83
N VAL A 56 12.65 -14.22 8.06
CA VAL A 56 12.55 -15.10 9.23
C VAL A 56 12.93 -14.35 10.51
N GLU A 57 14.03 -13.60 10.48
CA GLU A 57 14.49 -12.79 11.61
C GLU A 57 13.48 -11.69 11.97
N ALA A 58 12.83 -11.10 10.98
CA ALA A 58 11.77 -10.11 11.17
C ALA A 58 10.43 -10.71 11.63
N GLY A 59 10.31 -12.04 11.73
CA GLY A 59 9.13 -12.72 12.25
C GLY A 59 7.97 -12.89 11.27
N PHE A 60 8.17 -12.60 9.97
CA PHE A 60 7.16 -12.87 8.95
C PHE A 60 7.06 -14.36 8.60
N MET A 61 8.18 -15.09 8.69
CA MET A 61 8.28 -16.50 8.35
C MET A 61 8.98 -17.28 9.47
N THR A 62 8.58 -18.53 9.71
CA THR A 62 9.32 -19.41 10.63
C THR A 62 10.39 -20.20 9.87
N LYS A 63 11.41 -20.71 10.58
CA LYS A 63 12.46 -21.54 9.95
C LYS A 63 11.90 -22.76 9.21
N LYS A 64 10.90 -23.43 9.80
CA LYS A 64 10.21 -24.58 9.17
C LYS A 64 9.45 -24.21 7.91
N GLU A 65 8.85 -23.02 7.89
CA GLU A 65 8.17 -22.52 6.69
C GLU A 65 9.18 -22.13 5.61
N LEU A 66 10.34 -21.61 5.99
CA LEU A 66 11.42 -21.34 5.04
C LEU A 66 11.91 -22.62 4.37
N GLU A 67 12.18 -23.66 5.15
CA GLU A 67 12.56 -24.99 4.62
C GLU A 67 11.53 -25.51 3.62
N LYS A 68 10.24 -25.40 3.96
CA LYS A 68 9.16 -25.81 3.06
C LYS A 68 9.01 -24.89 1.85
N PHE A 69 9.23 -23.59 2.01
CA PHE A 69 9.21 -22.61 0.92
C PHE A 69 10.32 -22.90 -0.10
N GLU A 70 11.51 -23.25 0.38
CA GLU A 70 12.68 -23.59 -0.44
C GLU A 70 12.55 -24.95 -1.12
N SER A 71 11.86 -25.93 -0.50
CA SER A 71 11.63 -27.24 -1.12
C SER A 71 10.86 -27.21 -2.44
N PHE A 72 10.12 -26.12 -2.72
CA PHE A 72 9.46 -25.92 -4.01
C PHE A 72 10.45 -25.26 -4.99
N GLU A 73 11.04 -26.08 -5.85
CA GLU A 73 11.92 -25.65 -6.94
C GLU A 73 11.08 -25.18 -8.14
N ILE A 74 10.72 -23.89 -8.12
CA ILE A 74 10.02 -23.22 -9.21
C ILE A 74 10.83 -21.98 -9.59
N PRO A 75 11.08 -21.71 -10.88
CA PRO A 75 11.87 -20.55 -11.31
C PRO A 75 11.14 -19.21 -11.21
N TYR A 76 9.88 -19.21 -10.75
CA TYR A 76 9.00 -18.04 -10.66
C TYR A 76 8.77 -17.63 -9.21
N ASP A 77 8.32 -16.39 -9.00
CA ASP A 77 8.00 -15.88 -7.67
C ASP A 77 6.91 -16.69 -6.96
N LYS A 78 7.19 -17.03 -5.70
CA LYS A 78 6.35 -17.90 -4.85
C LYS A 78 5.48 -17.12 -3.86
N TYR A 79 5.15 -15.86 -4.17
CA TYR A 79 4.37 -14.98 -3.27
C TYR A 79 2.95 -15.51 -2.98
N TRP A 80 2.40 -16.34 -3.86
CA TRP A 80 1.07 -16.95 -3.73
C TRP A 80 1.04 -18.09 -2.70
N LEU A 81 2.20 -18.67 -2.39
CA LEU A 81 2.32 -19.88 -1.57
C LEU A 81 1.82 -19.68 -0.12
N PRO A 82 2.16 -18.58 0.59
CA PRO A 82 1.61 -18.33 1.92
C PRO A 82 0.08 -18.18 1.93
N ILE A 83 -0.52 -17.59 0.88
CA ILE A 83 -1.99 -17.50 0.77
C ILE A 83 -2.60 -18.89 0.59
N THR A 84 -2.00 -19.75 -0.22
CA THR A 84 -2.44 -21.13 -0.38
C THR A 84 -2.36 -21.89 0.94
N TRP A 85 -1.28 -21.72 1.72
CA TRP A 85 -1.18 -22.31 3.06
C TRP A 85 -2.29 -21.81 3.99
N SER A 86 -2.61 -20.50 3.96
CA SER A 86 -3.73 -19.95 4.73
C SER A 86 -5.07 -20.57 4.35
N VAL A 87 -5.34 -20.77 3.06
CA VAL A 87 -6.56 -21.46 2.60
C VAL A 87 -6.60 -22.89 3.13
N THR A 88 -5.48 -23.63 3.09
CA THR A 88 -5.40 -24.97 3.66
C THR A 88 -5.69 -24.97 5.17
N HIS A 89 -5.14 -24.02 5.93
CA HIS A 89 -5.44 -23.88 7.36
C HIS A 89 -6.92 -23.61 7.64
N VAL A 90 -7.59 -22.81 6.81
CA VAL A 90 -9.04 -22.56 6.93
C VAL A 90 -9.85 -23.84 6.67
N LEU A 91 -9.48 -24.61 5.65
CA LEU A 91 -10.12 -25.90 5.34
C LEU A 91 -9.94 -26.92 6.46
N ASP A 92 -8.74 -27.00 7.05
CA ASP A 92 -8.45 -27.91 8.15
C ASP A 92 -9.14 -27.46 9.46
N ALA A 93 -9.26 -26.15 9.69
CA ALA A 93 -10.07 -25.59 10.77
C ALA A 93 -11.57 -25.95 10.62
N ARG A 94 -12.06 -26.06 9.38
CA ARG A 94 -13.42 -26.54 9.11
C ARG A 94 -13.58 -28.04 9.38
N LYS A 95 -12.63 -28.87 8.92
CA LYS A 95 -12.63 -30.33 9.17
C LYS A 95 -12.57 -30.66 10.66
N SER A 96 -11.79 -29.90 11.43
CA SER A 96 -11.69 -30.04 12.90
C SER A 96 -12.88 -29.46 13.67
N GLY A 97 -13.91 -28.94 12.97
CA GLY A 97 -15.12 -28.40 13.60
C GLY A 97 -14.92 -27.08 14.35
N LYS A 98 -13.78 -26.40 14.13
CA LYS A 98 -13.46 -25.08 14.70
C LYS A 98 -14.21 -23.95 13.99
N VAL A 99 -14.44 -24.10 12.69
CA VAL A 99 -15.35 -23.24 11.91
C VAL A 99 -16.74 -23.87 11.92
N ILE A 100 -17.75 -23.10 12.31
CA ILE A 100 -19.10 -23.61 12.59
C ILE A 100 -19.86 -23.88 11.29
N ASN A 101 -19.82 -22.92 10.36
CA ASN A 101 -20.64 -22.94 9.14
C ASN A 101 -19.79 -23.01 7.87
N ASP A 102 -20.26 -23.76 6.87
CA ASP A 102 -19.64 -23.77 5.53
C ASP A 102 -19.69 -22.40 4.87
N LEU A 103 -20.72 -21.61 5.17
CA LEU A 103 -20.82 -20.22 4.72
C LEU A 103 -19.72 -19.33 5.29
N GLU A 104 -19.35 -19.49 6.56
CA GLU A 104 -18.25 -18.74 7.18
C GLU A 104 -16.91 -19.13 6.58
N MET A 105 -16.70 -20.43 6.34
CA MET A 105 -15.52 -20.94 5.66
C MET A 105 -15.39 -20.35 4.26
N SER A 106 -16.46 -20.37 3.45
CA SER A 106 -16.45 -19.79 2.10
C SER A 106 -16.09 -18.31 2.15
N LYS A 107 -16.71 -17.53 3.05
CA LYS A 107 -16.41 -16.10 3.20
C LYS A 107 -14.94 -15.84 3.55
N LEU A 108 -14.34 -16.64 4.43
CA LEU A 108 -12.92 -16.51 4.77
C LEU A 108 -12.01 -16.80 3.57
N VAL A 109 -12.33 -17.85 2.80
CA VAL A 109 -11.59 -18.18 1.58
C VAL A 109 -11.75 -17.09 0.52
N ASP A 110 -12.96 -16.55 0.37
CA ASP A 110 -13.25 -15.47 -0.57
C ASP A 110 -12.48 -14.19 -0.22
N GLU A 111 -12.43 -13.80 1.06
CA GLU A 111 -11.62 -12.65 1.50
C GLU A 111 -10.11 -12.86 1.28
N LEU A 112 -9.60 -14.09 1.46
CA LEU A 112 -8.21 -14.44 1.13
C LEU A 112 -7.95 -14.36 -0.38
N ARG A 113 -8.93 -14.73 -1.22
CA ARG A 113 -8.85 -14.60 -2.68
C ARG A 113 -8.85 -13.14 -3.10
N VAL A 114 -9.76 -12.33 -2.57
CA VAL A 114 -9.79 -10.88 -2.82
C VAL A 114 -8.45 -10.24 -2.45
N PHE A 115 -7.87 -10.62 -1.31
CA PHE A 115 -6.56 -10.12 -0.91
C PHE A 115 -5.45 -10.53 -1.90
N LYS A 116 -5.45 -11.78 -2.37
CA LYS A 116 -4.54 -12.26 -3.41
C LYS A 116 -4.73 -11.46 -4.71
N ASP A 117 -5.96 -11.20 -5.12
CA ASP A 117 -6.27 -10.46 -6.34
C ASP A 117 -5.76 -9.02 -6.25
N CYS A 118 -5.89 -8.36 -5.08
CA CYS A 118 -5.27 -7.05 -4.85
C CYS A 118 -3.73 -7.09 -4.99
N LEU A 119 -3.08 -8.14 -4.47
CA LEU A 119 -1.63 -8.32 -4.64
C LEU A 119 -1.26 -8.58 -6.11
N GLN A 120 -2.07 -9.34 -6.84
CA GLN A 120 -1.86 -9.59 -8.27
C GLN A 120 -2.03 -8.30 -9.08
N THR A 121 -3.01 -7.45 -8.77
CA THR A 121 -3.17 -6.14 -9.40
C THR A 121 -1.90 -5.31 -9.22
N LEU A 122 -1.32 -5.32 -8.02
CA LEU A 122 -0.08 -4.60 -7.74
C LEU A 122 1.10 -5.12 -8.58
N ILE A 123 1.25 -6.44 -8.71
CA ILE A 123 2.25 -7.06 -9.60
C ILE A 123 2.00 -6.67 -11.06
N ASN A 124 0.75 -6.63 -11.51
CA ASN A 124 0.43 -6.27 -12.89
C ASN A 124 0.82 -4.82 -13.21
N TYR A 125 0.69 -3.90 -12.26
CA TYR A 125 1.14 -2.51 -12.42
C TYR A 125 2.66 -2.38 -12.54
N ASP A 126 3.41 -3.24 -11.84
CA ASP A 126 4.88 -3.30 -11.96
C ASP A 126 5.32 -4.00 -13.26
N TRP A 127 4.63 -5.09 -13.63
CA TRP A 127 4.94 -5.89 -14.81
C TRP A 127 4.72 -5.14 -16.13
N VAL A 128 3.68 -4.30 -16.20
CA VAL A 128 3.35 -3.50 -17.38
C VAL A 128 3.49 -2.01 -17.06
N PRO A 129 4.72 -1.46 -17.06
CA PRO A 129 4.91 -0.04 -16.90
C PRO A 129 4.34 0.72 -18.10
N LEU A 130 4.06 2.01 -17.91
CA LEU A 130 3.65 2.89 -19.01
C LEU A 130 4.70 2.85 -20.13
N PRO A 131 4.27 2.80 -21.41
CA PRO A 131 5.21 2.72 -22.51
C PRO A 131 6.19 3.89 -22.46
N LEU A 132 7.49 3.59 -22.56
CA LEU A 132 8.57 4.55 -22.39
C LEU A 132 8.45 5.78 -23.32
N VAL A 133 7.82 5.60 -24.47
CA VAL A 133 7.56 6.66 -25.44
C VAL A 133 6.71 7.81 -24.86
N TYR A 134 5.80 7.55 -23.92
CA TYR A 134 4.93 8.59 -23.36
C TYR A 134 5.72 9.66 -22.59
N PRO A 135 6.49 9.32 -21.53
CA PRO A 135 7.34 10.28 -20.84
C PRO A 135 8.36 10.95 -21.78
N GLN A 136 8.90 10.21 -22.76
CA GLN A 136 9.87 10.73 -23.72
C GLN A 136 9.27 11.83 -24.60
N VAL A 137 8.10 11.60 -25.19
CA VAL A 137 7.43 12.58 -26.07
C VAL A 137 7.08 13.85 -25.30
N ILE A 138 6.58 13.72 -24.07
CA ILE A 138 6.27 14.87 -23.21
C ILE A 138 7.53 15.67 -22.90
N THR A 139 8.61 14.99 -22.50
CA THR A 139 9.90 15.64 -22.17
C THR A 139 10.47 16.37 -23.37
N ILE A 140 10.51 15.73 -24.55
CA ILE A 140 10.99 16.33 -25.78
C ILE A 140 10.15 17.54 -26.15
N SER A 141 8.82 17.46 -26.03
CA SER A 141 7.92 18.57 -26.38
C SER A 141 8.12 19.79 -25.49
N VAL A 142 8.21 19.60 -24.17
CA VAL A 142 8.43 20.69 -23.21
C VAL A 142 9.82 21.30 -23.42
N TYR A 143 10.85 20.48 -23.62
CA TYR A 143 12.22 20.97 -23.83
C TYR A 143 12.36 21.70 -25.16
N PHE A 144 11.78 21.18 -26.24
CA PHE A 144 11.78 21.84 -27.53
C PHE A 144 11.09 23.21 -27.48
N TYR A 145 9.94 23.29 -26.80
CA TYR A 145 9.26 24.56 -26.55
C TYR A 145 10.19 25.59 -25.88
N PHE A 146 10.88 25.21 -24.80
CA PHE A 146 11.79 26.12 -24.11
C PHE A 146 13.07 26.44 -24.88
N ILE A 147 13.59 25.53 -25.71
CA ILE A 147 14.69 25.84 -26.63
C ILE A 147 14.27 26.96 -27.58
N VAL A 148 13.08 26.87 -28.17
CA VAL A 148 12.55 27.92 -29.06
C VAL A 148 12.35 29.23 -28.28
N CYS A 149 11.76 29.18 -27.08
CA CYS A 149 11.58 30.38 -26.25
C CYS A 149 12.91 31.04 -25.87
N LEU A 150 13.97 30.25 -25.63
CA LEU A 150 15.29 30.76 -25.28
C LEU A 150 15.87 31.65 -26.38
N PHE A 151 15.64 31.33 -27.66
CA PHE A 151 16.03 32.18 -28.80
C PHE A 151 15.01 33.27 -29.12
N ALA A 152 13.71 32.93 -29.10
CA ALA A 152 12.66 33.83 -29.55
C ALA A 152 12.39 34.99 -28.57
N ARG A 153 12.67 34.81 -27.28
CA ARG A 153 12.41 35.81 -26.23
C ARG A 153 13.68 36.46 -25.69
N GLN A 154 14.76 36.45 -26.48
CA GLN A 154 15.93 37.27 -26.16
C GLN A 154 15.61 38.74 -26.45
N HIS A 155 15.63 39.58 -25.42
CA HIS A 155 15.50 41.02 -25.59
C HIS A 155 16.84 41.58 -26.08
N PHE A 156 16.92 41.92 -27.36
CA PHE A 156 18.06 42.66 -27.90
C PHE A 156 18.02 44.11 -27.39
N LEU A 157 19.17 44.62 -26.94
CA LEU A 157 19.30 46.02 -26.50
C LEU A 157 18.80 46.96 -27.60
N PRO A 158 17.82 47.85 -27.34
CA PRO A 158 17.43 48.85 -28.31
C PRO A 158 18.59 49.82 -28.53
N ALA A 159 18.93 50.08 -29.80
CA ALA A 159 19.96 51.06 -30.19
C ALA A 159 19.57 52.51 -29.83
N VAL A 160 18.33 52.75 -29.40
CA VAL A 160 17.79 54.06 -29.02
C VAL A 160 17.16 53.96 -27.63
N LYS A 161 17.66 54.77 -26.69
CA LYS A 161 17.10 54.90 -25.34
C LYS A 161 15.78 55.68 -25.40
N ASN A 162 14.66 54.99 -25.31
CA ASN A 162 13.38 55.61 -24.96
C ASN A 162 13.09 55.32 -23.49
N ASP A 163 13.14 56.36 -22.67
CA ASP A 163 13.24 56.33 -21.19
C ASP A 163 11.95 55.93 -20.44
N LEU A 164 10.94 55.28 -21.06
CA LEU A 164 9.62 55.14 -20.41
C LEU A 164 8.92 53.78 -20.49
N GLU A 165 9.43 52.75 -21.15
CA GLU A 165 8.77 51.44 -21.15
C GLU A 165 9.73 50.28 -20.84
N PHE A 166 9.51 49.64 -19.68
CA PHE A 166 9.91 48.26 -19.37
C PHE A 166 11.43 47.91 -19.32
N HIS A 167 12.22 48.67 -18.56
CA HIS A 167 13.62 48.29 -18.28
C HIS A 167 13.82 46.98 -17.48
N PHE A 168 12.81 46.50 -16.75
CA PHE A 168 12.94 45.32 -15.89
C PHE A 168 12.89 43.98 -16.68
N ASP A 169 12.12 43.93 -17.77
CA ASP A 169 11.97 42.72 -18.60
C ASP A 169 13.12 42.54 -19.60
N THR A 170 13.90 43.60 -19.87
CA THR A 170 15.03 43.57 -20.82
C THR A 170 16.25 42.83 -20.28
N VAL A 171 16.45 42.84 -18.96
CA VAL A 171 17.62 42.19 -18.31
C VAL A 171 17.27 40.79 -17.82
N LEU A 172 16.04 40.58 -17.35
CA LEU A 172 15.57 39.32 -16.82
C LEU A 172 14.16 39.01 -17.37
N PRO A 173 13.96 37.93 -18.13
CA PRO A 173 12.66 37.60 -18.72
C PRO A 173 11.75 36.94 -17.67
N VAL A 174 11.20 37.73 -16.75
CA VAL A 174 10.45 37.24 -15.57
C VAL A 174 9.26 36.38 -15.99
N MET A 175 8.52 36.79 -17.03
CA MET A 175 7.36 36.01 -17.52
C MET A 175 7.78 34.65 -18.07
N THR A 176 8.91 34.56 -18.77
CA THR A 176 9.42 33.26 -19.28
C THR A 176 9.91 32.36 -18.15
N MET A 177 10.46 32.93 -17.08
CA MET A 177 10.84 32.17 -15.88
C MET A 177 9.61 31.59 -15.17
N VAL A 178 8.53 32.37 -15.05
CA VAL A 178 7.26 31.89 -14.47
C VAL A 178 6.67 30.77 -15.33
N GLU A 179 6.61 30.94 -16.65
CA GLU A 179 6.15 29.89 -17.57
C GLU A 179 7.03 28.62 -17.45
N PHE A 180 8.35 28.78 -17.36
CA PHE A 180 9.27 27.66 -17.14
C PHE A 180 8.94 26.88 -15.87
N LEU A 181 8.75 27.57 -14.74
CA LEU A 181 8.37 26.93 -13.48
C LEU A 181 7.06 26.16 -13.59
N PHE A 182 6.05 26.71 -14.27
CA PHE A 182 4.77 26.02 -14.45
C PHE A 182 4.87 24.79 -15.35
N TYR A 183 5.44 24.91 -16.55
CA TYR A 183 5.48 23.78 -17.50
C TYR A 183 6.47 22.70 -17.06
N VAL A 184 7.68 23.08 -16.63
CA VAL A 184 8.68 22.10 -16.15
C VAL A 184 8.26 21.54 -14.80
N GLY A 185 7.71 22.36 -13.90
CA GLY A 185 7.16 21.91 -12.63
C GLY A 185 6.05 20.89 -12.83
N TRP A 186 5.08 21.17 -13.72
CA TRP A 186 4.00 20.24 -14.01
C TRP A 186 4.49 18.93 -14.64
N MET A 187 5.45 19.01 -15.58
CA MET A 187 6.10 17.81 -16.13
C MET A 187 6.81 17.00 -15.04
N LYS A 188 7.55 17.65 -14.13
CA LYS A 188 8.25 16.99 -13.03
C LYS A 188 7.30 16.31 -12.05
N VAL A 189 6.17 16.93 -11.72
CA VAL A 189 5.11 16.29 -10.91
C VAL A 189 4.63 15.01 -11.58
N ALA A 190 4.32 15.05 -12.88
CA ALA A 190 3.89 13.86 -13.62
C ALA A 190 4.97 12.76 -13.68
N MET A 191 6.25 13.15 -13.79
CA MET A 191 7.37 12.20 -13.78
C MET A 191 7.56 11.52 -12.42
N ASN A 192 7.47 12.27 -11.33
CA ASN A 192 7.62 11.70 -9.98
C ASN A 192 6.46 10.73 -9.66
N LEU A 193 5.23 11.06 -10.07
CA LEU A 193 4.07 10.18 -9.88
C LEU A 193 4.12 8.89 -10.72
N LEU A 194 5.06 8.77 -11.66
CA LEU A 194 5.18 7.59 -12.52
C LEU A 194 5.62 6.34 -11.75
N ASN A 195 6.42 6.51 -10.68
CA ASN A 195 6.91 5.41 -9.85
C ASN A 195 6.76 5.70 -8.36
N SER A 196 5.58 5.43 -7.80
CA SER A 196 5.28 5.66 -6.38
C SER A 196 5.92 4.65 -5.40
N PHE A 197 6.70 3.67 -5.90
CA PHE A 197 7.36 2.63 -5.09
C PHE A 197 8.88 2.82 -4.98
N GLY A 198 9.37 3.99 -5.38
CA GLY A 198 10.78 4.36 -5.33
C GLY A 198 11.27 4.68 -3.92
N GLU A 199 12.20 5.62 -3.87
CA GLU A 199 12.81 6.10 -2.62
C GLU A 199 12.61 7.60 -2.40
N ASP A 200 11.82 8.26 -3.25
CA ASP A 200 11.56 9.69 -3.15
C ASP A 200 10.74 9.98 -1.87
N ASP A 201 10.79 11.24 -1.40
CA ASP A 201 10.13 11.65 -0.16
C ASP A 201 8.60 11.51 -0.23
N ASP A 202 8.03 11.67 -1.43
CA ASP A 202 6.60 11.56 -1.70
C ASP A 202 6.14 10.13 -2.05
N ASP A 203 7.06 9.16 -2.10
CA ASP A 203 6.74 7.76 -2.41
C ASP A 203 6.02 7.06 -1.25
N LEU A 204 5.30 5.98 -1.59
CA LEU A 204 4.56 5.20 -0.61
C LEU A 204 5.50 4.60 0.44
N ASP A 205 5.22 4.89 1.71
CA ASP A 205 5.92 4.24 2.84
C ASP A 205 5.45 2.80 3.04
N CYS A 206 5.90 1.92 2.15
CA CYS A 206 5.62 0.49 2.18
C CYS A 206 6.12 -0.16 3.47
N SER A 207 7.19 0.38 4.06
CA SER A 207 7.81 -0.17 5.27
C SER A 207 6.85 -0.04 6.45
N PHE A 208 6.29 1.17 6.61
CA PHE A 208 5.25 1.44 7.59
C PHE A 208 4.02 0.56 7.40
N PHE A 209 3.54 0.40 6.16
CA PHE A 209 2.36 -0.41 5.90
C PHE A 209 2.53 -1.88 6.29
N ILE A 210 3.68 -2.49 5.97
CA ILE A 210 3.96 -3.88 6.32
C ILE A 210 3.97 -4.07 7.85
N ASP A 211 4.67 -3.20 8.58
CA ASP A 211 4.77 -3.29 10.05
C ASP A 211 3.42 -3.06 10.72
N LYS A 212 2.69 -2.03 10.28
CA LYS A 212 1.34 -1.73 10.76
C LYS A 212 0.39 -2.90 10.53
N ASN A 213 0.43 -3.49 9.34
CA ASN A 213 -0.44 -4.60 8.98
C ASN A 213 -0.17 -5.85 9.80
N LEU A 214 1.11 -6.19 10.02
CA LEU A 214 1.49 -7.33 10.86
C LEU A 214 1.06 -7.10 12.32
N ALA A 215 1.40 -5.94 12.89
CA ALA A 215 1.06 -5.62 14.27
C ALA A 215 -0.46 -5.62 14.47
N THR A 216 -1.19 -4.78 13.73
CA THR A 216 -2.64 -4.63 13.85
C THR A 216 -3.37 -5.94 13.57
N GLY A 217 -2.94 -6.69 12.54
CA GLY A 217 -3.54 -7.98 12.21
C GLY A 217 -3.41 -8.98 13.36
N LEU A 218 -2.24 -9.07 13.99
CA LEU A 218 -2.02 -9.95 15.14
C LEU A 218 -2.79 -9.50 16.39
N TYR A 219 -2.89 -8.19 16.64
CA TYR A 219 -3.69 -7.65 17.75
C TYR A 219 -5.19 -7.96 17.60
N ILE A 220 -5.75 -7.83 16.39
CA ILE A 220 -7.17 -8.07 16.12
C ILE A 220 -7.55 -9.54 16.36
N VAL A 221 -6.75 -10.48 15.88
CA VAL A 221 -7.09 -11.91 15.96
C VAL A 221 -6.78 -12.57 17.30
N ASP A 222 -6.04 -11.86 18.14
CA ASP A 222 -5.55 -12.32 19.44
C ASP A 222 -6.19 -11.54 20.59
N ILE A 223 -5.71 -10.32 20.87
CA ILE A 223 -6.02 -9.56 22.09
C ILE A 223 -7.44 -8.98 22.08
N TYR A 224 -7.91 -8.45 20.96
CA TYR A 224 -9.22 -7.82 20.87
C TYR A 224 -10.35 -8.80 20.52
N ARG A 225 -10.07 -10.10 20.46
CA ARG A 225 -11.08 -11.10 20.12
C ARG A 225 -12.11 -11.19 21.25
N ASN A 226 -13.36 -10.90 20.92
CA ASN A 226 -14.50 -10.92 21.86
C ASN A 226 -14.37 -9.97 23.05
N VAL A 227 -13.43 -9.03 23.02
CA VAL A 227 -13.32 -7.97 24.01
C VAL A 227 -14.23 -6.83 23.58
N VAL A 228 -15.44 -6.84 24.12
CA VAL A 228 -16.43 -5.78 23.91
C VAL A 228 -16.64 -5.04 25.23
N PRO A 229 -16.75 -3.70 25.23
CA PRO A 229 -17.17 -2.97 26.41
C PRO A 229 -18.50 -3.49 26.93
N ASN A 230 -18.70 -3.42 28.24
CA ASN A 230 -19.96 -3.84 28.85
C ASN A 230 -21.11 -3.02 28.25
N LEU A 231 -22.23 -3.69 27.98
CA LEU A 231 -23.45 -3.06 27.53
C LEU A 231 -23.94 -2.12 28.64
N HIS A 232 -23.85 -0.82 28.39
CA HIS A 232 -24.50 0.19 29.22
C HIS A 232 -25.80 0.59 28.55
N SER A 233 -26.89 0.65 29.32
CA SER A 233 -28.08 1.37 28.88
C SER A 233 -27.67 2.81 28.62
N PRO A 234 -27.97 3.40 27.44
CA PRO A 234 -27.78 4.83 27.26
C PRO A 234 -28.58 5.53 28.37
N THR A 235 -27.94 6.44 29.10
CA THR A 235 -28.58 7.25 30.13
C THR A 235 -29.66 8.10 29.48
N HIS A 236 -30.88 7.57 29.41
CA HIS A 236 -32.08 8.35 29.04
C HIS A 236 -32.37 9.45 30.07
N ASP A 237 -31.84 9.32 31.30
CA ASP A 237 -32.07 10.25 32.41
C ASP A 237 -31.38 11.62 32.24
N SER A 238 -30.41 11.74 31.32
CA SER A 238 -29.77 13.03 31.01
C SER A 238 -30.37 13.75 29.79
N PHE A 239 -31.22 13.07 29.00
CA PHE A 239 -31.82 13.66 27.79
C PHE A 239 -33.25 14.16 28.03
N SER A 240 -34.00 13.55 28.97
CA SER A 240 -35.35 13.99 29.36
C SER A 240 -35.34 15.24 30.25
N ALA A 241 -34.31 15.43 31.11
CA ALA A 241 -34.18 16.60 31.98
C ALA A 241 -33.99 17.93 31.21
N SER A 242 -33.61 17.87 29.94
CA SER A 242 -33.39 19.03 29.07
C SER A 242 -34.67 19.55 28.41
N PHE A 243 -35.75 18.77 28.39
CA PHE A 243 -37.02 19.12 27.75
C PHE A 243 -38.13 19.54 28.73
N GLU A 244 -37.92 19.39 30.05
CA GLU A 244 -38.87 19.85 31.07
C GLU A 244 -38.58 21.26 31.61
N LYS A 245 -37.58 21.96 31.05
CA LYS A 245 -37.31 23.38 31.32
C LYS A 245 -37.40 24.23 30.05
N SER A 246 -38.60 24.37 29.50
CA SER A 246 -38.98 25.51 28.64
C SER A 246 -40.41 25.92 28.93
#